data_AF-A0A7W8CJ94-F1
#
_entry.id   AF-A0A7W8CJ94-F1
#
_cell.length_a   1.000
_cell.length_b   1.000
_cell.length_c   1.000
_cell.angle_alpha   90.00
_cell.angle_beta   90.00
_cell.angle_gamma   90.00
#
_symmetry.space_group_name_H-M   'P 1'
#
loop_
_entity.id
_entity.type
_entity.pdbx_description
1 polymer ?
#
loop_
_entity_poly.entity_id
_entity_poly.type
_entity_poly.pdbx_seq_one_letter_code
_entity_poly.pdbx_strand_id
1 'polypeptide(L)'
;MNTTYQSIAIVDAAATDTIVRQVDVSADPGGLSRMCGAWVFNADEGEKLKLLTQARYLVATPTGNRECSRAAARTHLGHVDLAQTVAAVESEIVCLQALFELEAAKSKSKLVAPAWPRTPKAIDLAHPPVDALAPKKVAPALSIARWLEAMALIWESIEGQRLMRRDELDQRPFPLVLRDRRES
;
A
#
# COMPACT_ATOMS: atom_id res chain seq x y z
N MET A 1 -7.19 -9.49 19.85
CA MET A 1 -6.35 -9.58 18.64
C MET A 1 -5.66 -8.24 18.47
N ASN A 2 -4.33 -8.21 18.31
CA ASN A 2 -3.57 -6.97 18.15
C ASN A 2 -3.33 -6.76 16.65
N THR A 3 -4.31 -6.23 15.93
CA THR A 3 -4.17 -5.94 14.51
C THR A 3 -3.08 -4.89 14.34
N THR A 4 -2.03 -5.21 13.58
CA THR A 4 -0.94 -4.26 13.34
C THR A 4 -1.46 -3.16 12.43
N TYR A 5 -1.56 -1.94 12.96
CA TYR A 5 -1.94 -0.78 12.17
C TYR A 5 -0.85 -0.44 11.14
N GLN A 6 -1.22 -0.40 9.86
CA GLN A 6 -0.32 -0.09 8.75
C GLN A 6 -0.88 1.09 7.95
N SER A 7 -0.28 2.27 8.10
CA SER A 7 -0.64 3.45 7.32
C SER A 7 0.53 3.93 6.46
N ILE A 8 0.22 4.30 5.22
CA ILE A 8 1.17 4.82 4.24
C ILE A 8 0.86 6.28 3.99
N ALA A 9 1.85 7.15 4.19
CA ALA A 9 1.85 8.51 3.70
C ALA A 9 2.40 8.54 2.27
N ILE A 10 1.62 9.12 1.36
CA ILE A 10 2.02 9.38 -0.02
C ILE A 10 2.37 10.87 -0.11
N VAL A 11 3.58 11.19 -0.52
CA VAL A 11 4.06 12.57 -0.64
C VAL A 11 4.37 12.90 -2.09
N ASP A 12 3.82 14.00 -2.56
CA ASP A 12 4.15 14.63 -3.84
C ASP A 12 4.32 16.14 -3.62
N ALA A 13 4.85 16.83 -4.63
CA ALA A 13 5.01 18.27 -4.58
C ALA A 13 4.82 18.92 -5.95
N ALA A 14 4.22 20.10 -5.95
CA ALA A 14 3.98 20.90 -7.13
C ALA A 14 4.36 22.36 -6.85
N ALA A 15 5.36 22.90 -7.55
CA ALA A 15 5.83 24.29 -7.45
C ALA A 15 5.98 24.85 -6.02
N THR A 16 4.89 25.34 -5.41
CA THR A 16 4.84 25.94 -4.07
C THR A 16 4.12 25.09 -3.04
N ASP A 17 3.51 23.98 -3.45
CA ASP A 17 2.67 23.14 -2.61
C ASP A 17 3.31 21.77 -2.36
N THR A 18 3.20 21.31 -1.12
CA THR A 18 3.37 19.90 -0.73
C THR A 18 2.00 19.24 -0.68
N ILE A 19 1.90 18.06 -1.28
CA ILE A 19 0.69 17.24 -1.29
C ILE A 19 0.95 15.98 -0.47
N VAL A 20 0.09 15.72 0.52
CA VAL A 20 0.14 14.48 1.31
C VAL A 20 -1.20 13.77 1.24
N ARG A 21 -1.18 12.47 0.95
CA ARG A 21 -2.33 11.55 1.11
C ARG A 21 -1.97 10.48 2.12
N GLN A 22 -2.95 9.97 2.85
CA GLN A 22 -2.75 8.83 3.75
C GLN A 22 -3.71 7.70 3.38
N VAL A 23 -3.17 6.48 3.33
CA VAL A 23 -3.92 5.26 3.06
C VAL A 23 -3.68 4.25 4.18
N ASP A 24 -4.75 3.69 4.71
CA ASP A 24 -4.74 2.57 5.64
C ASP A 24 -4.76 1.24 4.87
N VAL A 25 -3.68 0.48 5.03
CA VAL A 25 -3.48 -0.84 4.43
C VAL A 25 -3.47 -1.94 5.50
N SER A 26 -3.95 -1.64 6.70
CA SER A 26 -4.14 -2.62 7.76
C SER A 26 -5.04 -3.76 7.29
N ALA A 27 -4.85 -4.94 7.90
CA ALA A 27 -5.63 -6.13 7.59
C ALA A 27 -7.14 -5.86 7.77
N ASP A 28 -7.49 -5.25 8.90
CA ASP A 28 -8.85 -4.84 9.22
C ASP A 28 -8.90 -3.32 9.48
N PRO A 29 -9.52 -2.52 8.59
CA PRO A 29 -9.69 -1.08 8.80
C PRO A 29 -10.84 -0.74 9.77
N GLY A 30 -11.49 -1.74 10.39
CA GLY A 30 -12.58 -1.53 11.35
C GLY A 30 -13.84 -0.91 10.74
N GLY A 31 -14.10 -1.20 9.46
CA GLY A 31 -15.22 -0.62 8.72
C GLY A 31 -15.05 0.84 8.29
N LEU A 32 -13.86 1.44 8.51
CA LEU A 32 -13.54 2.79 8.07
C LEU A 32 -13.00 2.81 6.62
N SER A 33 -13.06 3.98 5.99
CA SER A 33 -12.45 4.18 4.68
C SER A 33 -10.93 4.06 4.79
N ARG A 34 -10.34 3.29 3.85
CA ARG A 34 -8.88 3.17 3.69
C ARG A 34 -8.24 4.49 3.27
N MET A 35 -8.99 5.42 2.66
CA MET A 35 -8.52 6.75 2.25
C MET A 35 -8.63 7.74 3.41
N CYS A 36 -7.70 7.65 4.37
CA CYS A 36 -7.85 8.28 5.69
C CYS A 36 -7.50 9.77 5.76
N GLY A 37 -6.89 10.36 4.72
CA GLY A 37 -6.56 11.78 4.76
C GLY A 37 -5.94 12.39 3.50
N ALA A 38 -6.09 13.70 3.38
CA ALA A 38 -5.60 14.49 2.25
C ALA A 38 -5.27 15.92 2.66
N TRP A 39 -4.07 16.38 2.32
CA TRP A 39 -3.58 17.72 2.61
C TRP A 39 -2.86 18.29 1.41
N VAL A 40 -3.06 19.59 1.19
CA VAL A 40 -2.26 20.43 0.30
C VAL A 40 -1.89 21.66 1.12
N PHE A 41 -0.61 21.98 1.16
CA PHE A 41 -0.09 23.06 2.01
C PHE A 41 1.20 23.64 1.44
N ASN A 42 1.58 24.82 1.88
CA ASN A 42 2.76 25.49 1.32
C ASN A 42 4.03 24.73 1.67
N ALA A 43 4.99 24.73 0.75
CA ALA A 43 6.19 23.92 0.88
C ALA A 43 7.14 24.40 2.02
N ASP A 44 6.95 25.62 2.53
CA ASP A 44 7.64 26.14 3.72
C ASP A 44 7.06 25.61 5.05
N GLU A 45 5.89 24.96 5.05
CA GLU A 45 5.30 24.31 6.22
C GLU A 45 5.96 22.93 6.51
N GLY A 46 7.28 22.88 6.61
CA GLY A 46 8.05 21.64 6.77
C GLY A 46 7.69 20.82 8.03
N GLU A 47 7.34 21.48 9.14
CA GLU A 47 6.87 20.81 10.35
C GLU A 47 5.57 20.03 10.14
N LYS A 48 4.68 20.54 9.28
CA LYS A 48 3.43 19.86 8.92
C LYS A 48 3.72 18.58 8.13
N LEU A 49 4.70 18.63 7.21
CA LEU A 49 5.14 17.43 6.49
C LEU A 49 5.71 16.37 7.44
N LYS A 50 6.52 16.78 8.44
CA LYS A 50 7.04 15.85 9.47
C LYS A 50 5.90 15.17 10.22
N LEU A 51 4.94 15.94 10.73
CA LEU A 51 3.80 15.42 11.48
C LEU A 51 2.96 14.45 10.63
N LEU A 52 2.69 14.79 9.38
CA LEU A 52 1.86 13.97 8.48
C LEU A 52 2.55 12.68 7.99
N THR A 53 3.88 12.59 8.11
CA THR A 53 4.67 11.40 7.73
C THR A 53 5.19 10.61 8.93
N GLN A 54 5.03 11.14 10.15
CA GLN A 54 5.50 10.50 11.37
C GLN A 54 4.83 9.13 11.60
N ALA A 55 5.67 8.15 11.96
CA ALA A 55 5.27 6.78 12.26
C ALA A 55 4.39 6.12 11.18
N ARG A 56 4.56 6.55 9.92
CA ARG A 56 3.91 5.98 8.74
C ARG A 56 4.95 5.41 7.80
N TYR A 57 4.55 4.43 7.00
CA TYR A 57 5.34 4.06 5.83
C TYR A 57 5.27 5.19 4.79
N LEU A 58 6.28 5.32 3.95
CA LEU A 58 6.41 6.43 3.02
C LEU A 58 6.45 5.95 1.57
N VAL A 59 5.58 6.51 0.75
CA VAL A 59 5.69 6.47 -0.71
C VAL A 59 5.83 7.89 -1.18
N ALA A 60 6.84 8.19 -1.99
CA ALA A 60 7.06 9.56 -2.44
C ALA A 60 7.49 9.58 -3.90
N THR A 61 6.91 10.50 -4.67
CA THR A 61 7.39 10.85 -6.00
C THR A 61 8.78 11.49 -5.91
N PRO A 62 9.54 11.63 -7.01
CA PRO A 62 10.83 12.33 -6.98
C PRO A 62 10.74 13.76 -6.39
N THR A 63 9.67 14.48 -6.70
CA THR A 63 9.35 15.80 -6.13
C THR A 63 9.03 15.71 -4.64
N GLY A 64 8.17 14.78 -4.23
CA GLY A 64 7.86 14.55 -2.81
C GLY A 64 9.08 14.14 -1.97
N ASN A 65 9.98 13.32 -2.52
CA ASN A 65 11.23 12.94 -1.85
C ASN A 65 12.15 14.13 -1.59
N ARG A 66 12.24 15.07 -2.55
CA ARG A 66 12.98 16.31 -2.35
C ARG A 66 12.38 17.15 -1.22
N GLU A 67 11.06 17.23 -1.14
CA GLU A 67 10.37 17.94 -0.06
C GLU A 67 10.58 17.28 1.31
N CYS A 68 10.45 15.95 1.41
CA CYS A 68 10.77 15.21 2.63
C CYS A 68 12.22 15.45 3.08
N SER A 69 13.16 15.46 2.13
CA SER A 69 14.57 15.71 2.40
C SER A 69 14.81 17.14 2.91
N ARG A 70 14.24 18.15 2.24
CA ARG A 70 14.35 19.56 2.61
C ARG A 70 13.75 19.84 3.99
N ALA A 71 12.60 19.23 4.28
CA ALA A 71 11.93 19.35 5.57
C ALA A 71 12.58 18.49 6.67
N ALA A 72 13.60 17.67 6.37
CA ALA A 72 14.15 16.68 7.31
C ALA A 72 13.09 15.75 7.92
N ALA A 73 12.08 15.37 7.13
CA ALA A 73 11.02 14.45 7.53
C ALA A 73 11.53 12.99 7.53
N ARG A 74 12.25 12.60 8.61
CA ARG A 74 12.94 11.31 8.74
C ARG A 74 12.29 10.34 9.73
N THR A 75 11.18 10.73 10.34
CA THR A 75 10.47 9.96 11.40
C THR A 75 9.42 9.00 10.84
N HIS A 76 9.48 8.68 9.55
CA HIS A 76 8.67 7.65 8.91
C HIS A 76 9.28 6.25 9.17
N LEU A 77 8.47 5.20 9.04
CA LEU A 77 8.86 3.81 9.30
C LEU A 77 9.77 3.22 8.19
N GLY A 78 9.73 3.79 6.99
CA GLY A 78 10.57 3.39 5.86
C GLY A 78 9.91 3.69 4.52
N HIS A 79 10.70 3.69 3.44
CA HIS A 79 10.16 3.81 2.09
C HIS A 79 9.63 2.47 1.60
N VAL A 80 8.40 2.45 1.09
CA VAL A 80 7.81 1.24 0.51
C VAL A 80 8.40 0.99 -0.87
N ASP A 81 8.82 -0.24 -1.11
CA ASP A 81 9.12 -0.75 -2.45
C ASP A 81 7.83 -1.28 -3.09
N LEU A 82 7.24 -0.51 -3.99
CA LEU A 82 5.99 -0.87 -4.65
C LEU A 82 6.13 -2.12 -5.52
N ALA A 83 7.27 -2.31 -6.17
CA ALA A 83 7.49 -3.45 -7.05
C ALA A 83 7.64 -4.75 -6.25
N GLN A 84 8.46 -4.70 -5.19
CA GLN A 84 8.63 -5.86 -4.30
C GLN A 84 7.36 -6.16 -3.49
N THR A 85 6.57 -5.14 -3.14
CA THR A 85 5.26 -5.34 -2.50
C THR A 85 4.29 -6.07 -3.42
N VAL A 86 4.23 -5.72 -4.71
CA VAL A 86 3.43 -6.47 -5.71
C VAL A 86 3.94 -7.91 -5.82
N ALA A 87 5.25 -8.10 -5.96
CA ALA A 87 5.84 -9.44 -6.05
C ALA A 87 5.55 -10.30 -4.81
N ALA A 88 5.54 -9.71 -3.61
CA ALA A 88 5.18 -10.40 -2.37
C ALA A 88 3.71 -10.89 -2.38
N VAL A 89 2.77 -10.05 -2.84
CA VAL A 89 1.36 -10.45 -2.98
C VAL A 89 1.21 -11.54 -4.04
N GLU A 90 1.88 -11.42 -5.18
CA GLU A 90 1.83 -12.43 -6.26
C GLU A 90 2.43 -13.77 -5.82
N SER A 91 3.54 -13.72 -5.07
CA SER A 91 4.17 -14.93 -4.51
C SER A 91 3.24 -15.65 -3.53
N GLU A 92 2.49 -14.90 -2.73
CA GLU A 92 1.50 -15.48 -1.82
C GLU A 92 0.37 -16.16 -2.59
N ILE A 93 -0.15 -15.56 -3.66
CA ILE A 93 -1.16 -16.19 -4.53
C ILE A 93 -0.64 -17.52 -5.08
N VAL A 94 0.60 -17.55 -5.58
CA VAL A 94 1.23 -18.78 -6.10
C VAL A 94 1.36 -19.84 -4.99
N CYS A 95 1.79 -19.45 -3.80
CA CYS A 95 1.91 -20.35 -2.65
C CYS A 95 0.55 -20.95 -2.26
N LEU A 96 -0.48 -20.12 -2.13
CA LEU A 96 -1.84 -20.56 -1.78
C LEU A 96 -2.45 -21.45 -2.87
N GLN A 97 -2.18 -21.16 -4.14
CA GLN A 97 -2.62 -22.00 -5.25
C GLN A 97 -1.95 -23.39 -5.18
N ALA A 98 -0.64 -23.45 -4.96
CA ALA A 98 0.08 -24.72 -4.81
C ALA A 98 -0.43 -25.55 -3.61
N LEU A 99 -0.73 -24.89 -2.48
CA LEU A 99 -1.33 -25.54 -1.33
C LEU A 99 -2.72 -26.11 -1.63
N PHE A 100 -3.55 -25.38 -2.38
CA PHE A 100 -4.85 -25.88 -2.83
C PHE A 100 -4.71 -27.11 -3.73
N GLU A 101 -3.81 -27.07 -4.71
CA GLU A 101 -3.58 -28.19 -5.63
C GLU A 101 -3.10 -29.44 -4.90
N LEU A 102 -2.21 -29.28 -3.91
CA LEU A 102 -1.75 -30.38 -3.08
C LEU A 102 -2.89 -31.03 -2.28
N GLU A 103 -3.80 -30.22 -1.74
CA GLU A 103 -4.94 -30.72 -0.97
C GLU A 103 -6.00 -31.36 -1.88
N ALA A 104 -6.28 -30.74 -3.03
CA ALA A 104 -7.19 -31.28 -4.03
C ALA A 104 -6.74 -32.65 -4.57
N ALA A 105 -5.43 -32.88 -4.70
CA ALA A 105 -4.88 -34.17 -5.11
C ALA A 105 -5.06 -35.28 -4.05
N LYS A 106 -5.17 -34.91 -2.76
CA LYS A 106 -5.35 -35.86 -1.65
C LYS A 106 -6.82 -36.11 -1.32
N SER A 107 -7.69 -35.15 -1.63
CA SER A 107 -9.10 -35.22 -1.30
C SER A 107 -9.85 -36.21 -2.20
N LYS A 108 -10.76 -36.99 -1.60
CA LYS A 108 -11.73 -37.83 -2.32
C LYS A 108 -12.96 -37.04 -2.78
N SER A 109 -13.12 -35.81 -2.31
CA SER A 109 -14.23 -34.91 -2.65
C SER A 109 -13.77 -33.75 -3.54
N LYS A 110 -14.67 -33.25 -4.38
CA LYS A 110 -14.39 -32.12 -5.27
C LYS A 110 -14.32 -30.83 -4.45
N LEU A 111 -13.11 -30.31 -4.23
CA LEU A 111 -12.89 -29.01 -3.61
C LEU A 111 -13.25 -27.87 -4.58
N VAL A 112 -13.74 -26.75 -4.04
CA VAL A 112 -14.02 -25.54 -4.83
C VAL A 112 -12.72 -24.77 -5.04
N ALA A 113 -12.35 -24.58 -6.31
CA ALA A 113 -11.16 -23.85 -6.70
C ALA A 113 -11.22 -22.38 -6.22
N PRO A 114 -10.10 -21.83 -5.69
CA PRO A 114 -10.03 -20.41 -5.36
C PRO A 114 -10.07 -19.55 -6.64
N ALA A 115 -10.57 -18.34 -6.49
CA ALA A 115 -10.63 -17.34 -7.55
C ALA A 115 -9.74 -16.16 -7.17
N TRP A 116 -8.44 -16.29 -7.44
CA TRP A 116 -7.47 -15.27 -7.02
C TRP A 116 -7.65 -13.96 -7.82
N PRO A 117 -7.67 -12.80 -7.16
CA PRO A 117 -7.73 -11.51 -7.83
C PRO A 117 -6.46 -11.25 -8.64
N ARG A 118 -6.58 -10.40 -9.68
CA ARG A 118 -5.42 -9.91 -10.42
C ARG A 118 -4.80 -8.72 -9.69
N THR A 119 -3.49 -8.78 -9.49
CA THR A 119 -2.70 -7.68 -8.96
C THR A 119 -2.54 -6.58 -10.02
N PRO A 120 -2.71 -5.29 -9.68
CA PRO A 120 -2.31 -4.20 -10.55
C PRO A 120 -0.78 -4.21 -10.70
N LYS A 121 -0.30 -3.72 -11.85
CA LYS A 121 1.13 -3.52 -12.06
C LYS A 121 1.68 -2.49 -11.08
N ALA A 122 2.94 -2.64 -10.69
CA ALA A 122 3.64 -1.67 -9.89
C ALA A 122 3.68 -0.30 -10.58
N ILE A 123 3.54 0.77 -9.80
CA ILE A 123 3.63 2.14 -10.28
C ILE A 123 5.10 2.55 -10.40
N ASP A 124 5.47 3.14 -11.55
CA ASP A 124 6.67 3.95 -11.66
C ASP A 124 6.44 5.30 -10.97
N LEU A 125 7.13 5.53 -9.84
CA LEU A 125 7.01 6.78 -9.09
C LEU A 125 7.61 7.99 -9.82
N ALA A 126 8.49 7.79 -10.80
CA ALA A 126 8.99 8.87 -11.65
C ALA A 126 7.93 9.35 -12.65
N HIS A 127 7.05 8.44 -13.09
CA HIS A 127 5.96 8.71 -14.02
C HIS A 127 4.65 8.11 -13.49
N PRO A 128 4.15 8.60 -12.35
CA PRO A 128 2.98 8.01 -11.73
C PRO A 128 1.76 8.19 -12.64
N PRO A 129 0.81 7.23 -12.62
CA PRO A 129 -0.42 7.36 -13.39
C PRO A 129 -1.18 8.62 -12.95
N VAL A 130 -1.85 9.26 -13.90
CA VAL A 130 -2.61 10.49 -13.66
C VAL A 130 -4.06 10.25 -14.04
N ASP A 131 -4.97 10.34 -13.07
CA ASP A 131 -6.39 10.37 -13.36
C ASP A 131 -6.74 11.67 -14.10
N ALA A 132 -7.24 11.54 -15.33
CA ALA A 132 -7.62 12.67 -16.18
C ALA A 132 -8.75 13.52 -15.59
N LEU A 133 -9.57 12.95 -14.69
CA LEU A 133 -10.65 13.64 -14.01
C LEU A 133 -10.21 14.33 -12.71
N ALA A 134 -9.01 14.01 -12.21
CA ALA A 134 -8.48 14.63 -11.00
C ALA A 134 -7.80 15.98 -11.30
N PRO A 135 -7.87 16.96 -10.38
CA PRO A 135 -7.10 18.20 -10.52
C PRO A 135 -5.61 17.88 -10.67
N LYS A 136 -4.98 18.38 -11.73
CA LYS A 136 -3.58 18.08 -12.11
C LYS A 136 -2.60 18.13 -10.94
N LYS A 137 -2.79 19.10 -10.04
CA LYS A 137 -1.94 19.33 -8.85
C LYS A 137 -1.88 18.12 -7.89
N VAL A 138 -3.00 17.43 -7.69
CA VAL A 138 -3.10 16.32 -6.71
C VAL A 138 -3.20 14.95 -7.39
N ALA A 139 -3.31 14.93 -8.72
CA ALA A 139 -3.58 13.72 -9.48
C ALA A 139 -2.51 12.63 -9.28
N PRO A 140 -1.19 12.91 -9.26
CA PRO A 140 -0.19 11.88 -9.01
C PRO A 140 -0.37 11.21 -7.63
N ALA A 141 -0.41 11.99 -6.55
CA ALA A 141 -0.58 11.48 -5.20
C ALA A 141 -1.90 10.73 -5.02
N LEU A 142 -2.99 11.21 -5.64
CA LEU A 142 -4.29 10.55 -5.60
C LEU A 142 -4.27 9.21 -6.32
N SER A 143 -3.66 9.11 -7.50
CA SER A 143 -3.58 7.86 -8.26
C SER A 143 -2.76 6.81 -7.51
N ILE A 144 -1.64 7.21 -6.89
CA ILE A 144 -0.83 6.32 -6.05
C ILE A 144 -1.65 5.84 -4.85
N ALA A 145 -2.39 6.74 -4.19
CA ALA A 145 -3.24 6.39 -3.06
C ALA A 145 -4.34 5.39 -3.44
N ARG A 146 -5.02 5.60 -4.58
CA ARG A 146 -6.03 4.66 -5.10
C ARG A 146 -5.44 3.30 -5.47
N TRP A 147 -4.22 3.29 -6.00
CA TRP A 147 -3.52 2.04 -6.28
C TRP A 147 -3.21 1.27 -4.99
N LEU A 148 -2.76 1.95 -3.93
CA LEU A 148 -2.53 1.34 -2.62
C LEU A 148 -3.83 0.81 -1.99
N GLU A 149 -4.92 1.57 -2.10
CA GLU A 149 -6.25 1.13 -1.68
C GLU A 149 -6.67 -0.16 -2.42
N ALA A 150 -6.51 -0.19 -3.75
CA ALA A 150 -6.82 -1.37 -4.55
C ALA A 150 -5.96 -2.59 -4.14
N MET A 151 -4.67 -2.38 -3.89
CA MET A 151 -3.78 -3.43 -3.40
C MET A 151 -4.22 -3.98 -2.03
N ALA A 152 -4.64 -3.11 -1.11
CA ALA A 152 -5.12 -3.52 0.20
C ALA A 152 -6.44 -4.32 0.11
N LEU A 153 -7.36 -3.91 -0.76
CA LEU A 153 -8.61 -4.65 -1.02
C LEU A 153 -8.34 -6.02 -1.68
N ILE A 154 -7.35 -6.09 -2.57
CA ILE A 154 -6.91 -7.35 -3.17
C ILE A 154 -6.38 -8.30 -2.09
N TRP A 155 -5.53 -7.79 -1.20
CA TRP A 155 -5.02 -8.58 -0.08
C TRP A 155 -6.12 -9.07 0.85
N GLU A 156 -7.08 -8.21 1.18
CA GLU A 156 -8.25 -8.58 1.97
C GLU A 156 -9.05 -9.72 1.31
N SER A 157 -9.23 -9.68 -0.02
CA SER A 157 -9.88 -10.76 -0.77
C SER A 157 -9.10 -12.08 -0.73
N ILE A 158 -7.77 -12.02 -0.86
CA ILE A 158 -6.88 -13.19 -0.77
C ILE A 158 -6.99 -13.82 0.63
N GLU A 159 -6.89 -12.99 1.67
CA GLU A 159 -7.00 -13.43 3.06
C GLU A 159 -8.38 -14.00 3.37
N GLY A 160 -9.46 -13.38 2.88
CA GLY A 160 -10.81 -13.91 3.02
C GLY A 160 -10.94 -15.33 2.45
N GLN A 161 -10.38 -15.57 1.26
CA GLN A 161 -10.37 -16.93 0.67
C GLN A 161 -9.50 -17.90 1.47
N ARG A 162 -8.35 -17.46 2.00
CA ARG A 162 -7.49 -18.29 2.83
C ARG A 162 -8.18 -18.70 4.13
N LEU A 163 -8.85 -17.77 4.80
CA LEU A 163 -9.52 -17.96 6.09
C LEU A 163 -10.74 -18.88 5.98
N MET A 164 -11.53 -18.78 4.90
CA MET A 164 -12.65 -19.72 4.66
C MET A 164 -12.23 -21.19 4.56
N ARG A 165 -10.94 -21.48 4.41
CA ARG A 165 -10.39 -22.82 4.17
C ARG A 165 -9.56 -23.34 5.34
N ARG A 166 -9.39 -22.56 6.41
CA ARG A 166 -8.63 -22.94 7.61
C ARG A 166 -9.33 -22.38 8.84
N ASP A 167 -9.80 -23.26 9.71
CA ASP A 167 -10.71 -22.93 10.81
C ASP A 167 -10.10 -22.01 11.90
N GLU A 168 -8.77 -21.83 11.95
CA GLU A 168 -8.09 -21.13 13.05
C GLU A 168 -6.85 -20.35 12.59
N LEU A 169 -7.02 -19.30 11.80
CA LEU A 169 -5.92 -18.35 11.53
C LEU A 169 -6.40 -16.91 11.65
N ASP A 170 -5.57 -16.07 12.26
CA ASP A 170 -5.78 -14.61 12.23
C ASP A 170 -5.52 -14.07 10.80
N GLN A 171 -6.11 -12.92 10.50
CA GLN A 171 -5.83 -12.20 9.26
C GLN A 171 -4.39 -11.69 9.28
N ARG A 172 -3.63 -11.96 8.20
CA ARG A 172 -2.24 -11.53 8.10
C ARG A 172 -2.16 -10.08 7.66
N PRO A 173 -1.15 -9.32 8.14
CA PRO A 173 -0.93 -7.95 7.71
C PRO A 173 -0.65 -7.88 6.21
N PHE A 174 -0.89 -6.70 5.61
CA PHE A 174 -0.55 -6.44 4.22
C PHE A 174 0.99 -6.57 4.04
N PRO A 175 1.47 -7.36 3.05
CA PRO A 175 2.88 -7.71 2.92
C PRO A 175 3.70 -6.55 2.32
N LEU A 176 3.82 -5.46 3.06
CA LEU A 176 4.65 -4.31 2.70
C LEU A 176 6.12 -4.69 2.68
N VAL A 177 6.79 -4.40 1.57
CA VAL A 177 8.24 -4.49 1.45
C VAL A 177 8.84 -3.10 1.52
N LEU A 178 9.90 -2.93 2.30
CA LEU A 178 10.62 -1.66 2.43
C LEU A 178 11.88 -1.68 1.58
N ARG A 179 12.23 -0.52 1.01
CA ARG A 179 13.52 -0.33 0.32
C ARG A 179 14.66 -0.42 1.32
N ASP A 180 15.76 -1.05 0.91
CA ASP A 180 16.98 -1.07 1.69
C ASP A 180 17.52 0.36 1.87
N ARG A 181 17.85 0.74 3.11
CA ARG A 181 18.41 2.06 3.43
C ARG A 181 19.79 2.36 2.81
N ARG A 182 20.33 1.45 2.00
CA ARG A 182 21.69 1.56 1.43
C ARG A 182 21.72 2.21 0.05
N GLU A 183 20.57 2.54 -0.53
CA GLU A 183 20.46 3.19 -1.84
C GLU A 183 19.87 4.60 -1.76
N SER A 184 20.42 5.43 -0.86
CA SER A 184 20.12 6.87 -0.79
C SER A 184 21.38 7.70 -0.80
#